data_AF-C5T2V2-F1
#
_entry.id   AF-C5T2V2-F1
#
_cell.length_a   1.000
_cell.length_b   1.000
_cell.length_c   1.000
_cell.angle_alpha   90.00
_cell.angle_beta   90.00
_cell.angle_gamma   90.00
#
_symmetry.space_group_name_H-M   'P 1'
#
loop_
_entity.id
_entity.type
_entity.pdbx_description
1 polymer ?
#
loop_
_entity_poly.entity_id
_entity_poly.type
_entity_poly.pdbx_seq_one_letter_code
_entity_poly.pdbx_strand_id
1 'polypeptide(L)'
;MRWAVALAVVTALAAILAWQLDLWHWRVVGAATEAKEFRSLTRLLLWFGWPAWPLAAWTLWRWRKQLVNRQLHRHLWLPLWFSLVSVGATFTTQPADRALLVGLPAMAALAAFALPTFRRSMAALIDWFTLLFFSASALAIWVVWFAMQTGVPAQPAANVAKLAPGFTPEFSWLALVVALAASIAWCRLVWWRAARNRAAIWKSLVLPASGAALGWLLLTTLWLPLLDYARSYAPQARKLVTALGPEPGCIQMYGLSRPQVAALQYHAQLRLLPARQAQECPWLVTDSEAWPAPADLVNPEHWTQEAAIGRPTDKNEFILLFRRTAAPD
;
A
#
# COMPACT_ATOMS: atom_id res chain seq x y z
N MET A 1 -23.08 8.16 -31.51
CA MET A 1 -24.29 8.32 -30.67
C MET A 1 -24.66 7.04 -29.94
N ARG A 2 -24.87 5.89 -30.61
CA ARG A 2 -25.23 4.60 -29.98
C ARG A 2 -24.37 4.19 -28.77
N TRP A 3 -23.04 4.25 -28.88
CA TRP A 3 -22.13 3.91 -27.79
C TRP A 3 -22.21 4.85 -26.58
N ALA A 4 -22.46 6.15 -26.81
CA ALA A 4 -22.61 7.11 -25.71
C ALA A 4 -23.91 6.89 -24.94
N VAL A 5 -24.99 6.54 -25.66
CA VAL A 5 -26.27 6.17 -25.04
C VAL A 5 -26.12 4.87 -24.26
N ALA A 6 -25.46 3.85 -24.82
CA ALA A 6 -25.21 2.60 -24.11
C ALA A 6 -24.40 2.82 -22.81
N LEU A 7 -23.35 3.64 -22.87
CA LEU A 7 -22.58 4.00 -21.67
C LEU A 7 -23.44 4.73 -20.63
N ALA A 8 -24.24 5.71 -21.06
CA ALA A 8 -25.13 6.46 -20.17
C ALA A 8 -26.15 5.53 -19.48
N VAL A 9 -26.75 4.60 -20.24
CA VAL A 9 -27.69 3.60 -19.71
C VAL A 9 -27.00 2.69 -18.69
N VAL A 10 -25.81 2.17 -19.01
CA VAL A 10 -25.06 1.31 -18.08
C VAL A 10 -24.68 2.08 -16.80
N THR A 11 -24.25 3.34 -16.92
CA THR A 11 -23.94 4.17 -15.75
C THR A 11 -25.18 4.46 -14.90
N ALA A 12 -26.33 4.69 -15.52
CA ALA A 12 -27.58 4.92 -14.81
C ALA A 12 -28.06 3.65 -14.09
N LEU A 13 -28.02 2.50 -14.76
CA LEU A 13 -28.34 1.20 -14.16
C LEU A 13 -27.43 0.88 -12.97
N ALA A 14 -26.12 1.13 -13.10
CA ALA A 14 -25.17 0.95 -12.01
C ALA A 14 -25.47 1.89 -10.82
N ALA A 15 -25.82 3.14 -11.08
CA ALA A 15 -26.20 4.10 -10.03
C ALA A 15 -27.50 3.68 -9.31
N ILE A 16 -28.51 3.20 -10.05
CA ILE A 16 -29.76 2.70 -9.49
C ILE A 16 -29.51 1.45 -8.64
N LEU A 17 -28.71 0.51 -9.12
CA LEU A 17 -28.34 -0.68 -8.34
C LEU A 17 -27.59 -0.31 -7.06
N ALA A 18 -26.63 0.63 -7.14
CA ALA A 18 -25.92 1.10 -5.97
C ALA A 18 -26.85 1.78 -4.95
N TRP A 19 -27.86 2.49 -5.42
CA TRP A 19 -28.91 3.08 -4.58
C TRP A 19 -29.77 2.02 -3.91
N GLN A 20 -30.27 1.03 -4.68
CA GLN A 20 -31.13 -0.04 -4.14
C GLN A 20 -30.41 -0.92 -3.11
N LEU A 21 -29.10 -1.10 -3.25
CA LEU A 21 -28.27 -1.89 -2.34
C LEU A 21 -27.72 -1.07 -1.15
N ASP A 22 -28.13 0.20 -1.00
CA ASP A 22 -27.66 1.14 0.03
C ASP A 22 -26.12 1.19 0.15
N LEU A 23 -25.43 1.02 -0.98
CA LEU A 23 -23.95 0.99 -0.99
C LEU A 23 -23.34 2.36 -0.74
N TRP A 24 -24.14 3.42 -0.91
CA TRP A 24 -23.72 4.80 -0.68
C TRP A 24 -23.47 5.07 0.80
N HIS A 25 -24.28 4.51 1.71
CA HIS A 25 -24.12 4.69 3.16
C HIS A 25 -22.76 4.21 3.66
N TRP A 26 -22.24 3.11 3.08
CA TRP A 26 -20.95 2.52 3.48
C TRP A 26 -19.72 3.14 2.81
N ARG A 27 -19.92 3.94 1.76
CA ARG A 27 -18.83 4.47 0.93
C ARG A 27 -18.72 5.99 0.96
N VAL A 28 -19.83 6.71 1.04
CA VAL A 28 -19.86 8.17 1.00
C VAL A 28 -19.96 8.70 2.42
N VAL A 29 -18.84 9.20 2.91
CA VAL A 29 -18.77 9.87 4.20
C VAL A 29 -19.17 11.32 3.98
N GLY A 30 -20.11 11.83 4.78
CA GLY A 30 -20.42 13.26 4.81
C GLY A 30 -19.17 14.04 5.20
N ALA A 31 -18.92 15.20 4.57
CA ALA A 31 -17.74 16.02 4.77
C ALA A 31 -17.59 16.49 6.24
N ALA A 32 -17.05 15.63 7.10
CA ALA A 32 -16.96 15.84 8.54
C ALA A 32 -15.62 15.31 9.06
N THR A 33 -14.55 16.11 8.90
CA THR A 33 -13.50 16.46 9.88
C THR A 33 -12.33 17.20 9.17
N GLU A 34 -12.52 18.51 8.97
CA GLU A 34 -11.91 19.34 7.91
C GLU A 34 -10.41 19.73 8.01
N ALA A 35 -9.57 19.08 8.81
CA ALA A 35 -8.14 19.45 8.86
C ALA A 35 -7.17 18.27 8.76
N LYS A 36 -7.36 17.23 9.59
CA LYS A 36 -6.50 16.04 9.59
C LYS A 36 -6.71 15.21 8.33
N GLU A 37 -7.95 15.11 7.86
CA GLU A 37 -8.28 14.46 6.59
C GLU A 37 -7.70 15.24 5.41
N PHE A 38 -7.83 16.57 5.36
CA PHE A 38 -7.28 17.37 4.25
C PHE A 38 -5.76 17.26 4.12
N ARG A 39 -5.00 17.29 5.24
CA ARG A 39 -3.54 17.08 5.19
C ARG A 39 -3.19 15.66 4.70
N SER A 40 -3.95 14.66 5.12
CA SER A 40 -3.72 13.28 4.67
C SER A 40 -4.05 13.09 3.19
N LEU A 41 -5.14 13.68 2.71
CA LEU A 41 -5.58 13.64 1.32
C LEU A 41 -4.62 14.40 0.39
N THR A 42 -4.14 15.58 0.80
CA THR A 42 -3.13 16.32 0.03
C THR A 42 -1.81 15.57 -0.03
N ARG A 43 -1.35 14.98 1.08
CA ARG A 43 -0.18 14.10 1.09
C ARG A 43 -0.38 12.89 0.16
N LEU A 44 -1.57 12.27 0.19
CA LEU A 44 -1.91 11.15 -0.68
C LEU A 44 -1.85 11.57 -2.14
N LEU A 45 -2.57 12.63 -2.56
CA LEU A 45 -2.57 13.10 -3.95
C LEU A 45 -1.17 13.49 -4.44
N LEU A 46 -0.38 14.13 -3.59
CA LEU A 46 0.97 14.59 -3.94
C LEU A 46 1.94 13.43 -4.17
N TRP A 47 1.93 12.44 -3.27
CA TRP A 47 2.91 11.34 -3.28
C TRP A 47 2.45 10.12 -4.06
N PHE A 48 1.17 9.79 -4.02
CA PHE A 48 0.64 8.55 -4.61
C PHE A 48 0.75 8.57 -6.14
N GLY A 49 0.38 9.70 -6.76
CA GLY A 49 0.47 9.86 -8.20
C GLY A 49 1.85 10.27 -8.69
N TRP A 50 2.83 10.48 -7.81
CA TRP A 50 4.16 10.93 -8.21
C TRP A 50 4.93 9.78 -8.88
N PRO A 51 5.67 9.99 -9.99
CA PRO A 51 5.83 11.21 -10.78
C PRO A 51 4.86 11.28 -11.99
N ALA A 52 3.80 10.48 -12.01
CA ALA A 52 2.84 10.47 -13.11
C ALA A 52 1.96 11.73 -13.16
N TRP A 53 1.52 12.29 -12.02
CA TRP A 53 0.64 13.45 -12.01
C TRP A 53 1.29 14.74 -12.55
N PRO A 54 2.57 15.09 -12.26
CA PRO A 54 3.20 16.25 -12.86
C PRO A 54 3.36 16.08 -14.38
N LEU A 55 3.67 14.87 -14.83
CA LEU A 55 3.76 14.55 -16.26
C LEU A 55 2.39 14.65 -16.93
N ALA A 56 1.33 14.15 -16.30
CA ALA A 56 -0.03 14.30 -16.78
C ALA A 56 -0.46 15.77 -16.85
N ALA A 57 -0.18 16.57 -15.82
CA ALA A 57 -0.43 18.01 -15.81
C ALA A 57 0.34 18.74 -16.92
N TRP A 58 1.60 18.35 -17.16
CA TRP A 58 2.41 18.87 -18.26
C TRP A 58 1.81 18.53 -19.64
N THR A 59 1.31 17.31 -19.83
CA THR A 59 0.56 16.92 -21.02
C THR A 59 -0.65 17.85 -21.22
N LEU A 60 -1.47 18.05 -20.19
CA LEU A 60 -2.65 18.92 -20.30
C LEU A 60 -2.27 20.36 -20.66
N TRP A 61 -1.19 20.89 -20.06
CA TRP A 61 -0.72 22.24 -20.34
C TRP A 61 -0.21 22.42 -21.77
N ARG A 62 0.55 21.44 -22.29
CA ARG A 62 1.13 21.48 -23.63
C ARG A 62 0.09 21.21 -24.72
N TRP A 63 -0.85 20.31 -24.47
CA TRP A 63 -1.90 19.90 -25.40
C TRP A 63 -3.21 20.69 -25.17
N ARG A 64 -3.19 21.79 -24.38
CA ARG A 64 -4.38 22.61 -24.06
C ARG A 64 -5.15 23.10 -25.28
N LYS A 65 -4.44 23.44 -26.36
CA LYS A 65 -5.06 23.90 -27.62
C LYS A 65 -5.85 22.78 -28.31
N GLN A 66 -5.40 21.53 -28.20
CA GLN A 66 -6.11 20.36 -28.72
C GLN A 66 -7.29 19.96 -27.83
N LEU A 67 -7.21 20.19 -26.52
CA LEU A 67 -8.33 19.97 -25.60
C LEU A 67 -9.51 20.93 -25.85
N VAL A 68 -9.20 22.18 -26.19
CA VAL A 68 -10.20 23.26 -26.43
C VAL A 68 -10.69 23.28 -27.88
N ASN A 69 -10.03 22.58 -28.80
CA ASN A 69 -10.46 22.56 -30.20
C ASN A 69 -11.79 21.80 -30.37
N ARG A 70 -12.58 22.19 -31.37
CA ARG A 70 -13.96 21.70 -31.59
C ARG A 70 -14.03 20.20 -31.92
N GLN A 71 -12.90 19.60 -32.32
CA GLN A 71 -12.77 18.16 -32.48
C GLN A 71 -12.27 17.52 -31.18
N LEU A 72 -13.14 16.77 -30.49
CA LEU A 72 -12.76 16.01 -29.30
C LEU A 72 -11.71 14.95 -29.66
N HIS A 73 -10.47 15.20 -29.28
CA HIS A 73 -9.41 14.22 -29.30
C HIS A 73 -9.62 13.19 -28.18
N ARG A 74 -10.34 12.11 -28.50
CA ARG A 74 -10.74 11.05 -27.55
C ARG A 74 -9.57 10.45 -26.77
N HIS A 75 -8.37 10.41 -27.37
CA HIS A 75 -7.15 9.89 -26.73
C HIS A 75 -6.67 10.73 -25.54
N LEU A 76 -7.04 12.02 -25.45
CA LEU A 76 -6.76 12.88 -24.29
C LEU A 76 -7.94 12.92 -23.33
N TRP A 77 -9.15 13.06 -23.87
CA TRP A 77 -10.37 13.20 -23.06
C TRP A 77 -10.75 11.95 -22.26
N LEU A 78 -10.57 10.75 -22.81
CA LEU A 78 -10.90 9.50 -22.09
C LEU A 78 -10.01 9.30 -20.86
N PRO A 79 -8.66 9.30 -20.97
CA PRO A 79 -7.81 9.22 -19.79
C PRO A 79 -8.03 10.37 -18.80
N LEU A 80 -8.23 11.61 -19.28
CA LEU A 80 -8.54 12.74 -18.43
C LEU A 80 -9.81 12.54 -17.62
N TRP A 81 -10.89 12.07 -18.26
CA TRP A 81 -12.14 11.79 -17.59
C TRP A 81 -11.98 10.74 -16.48
N PHE A 82 -11.34 9.61 -16.76
CA PHE A 82 -11.12 8.57 -15.76
C PHE A 82 -10.23 9.05 -14.60
N SER A 83 -9.18 9.83 -14.88
CA SER A 83 -8.35 10.42 -13.83
C SER A 83 -9.15 11.41 -12.96
N LEU A 84 -9.96 12.28 -13.56
CA LEU A 84 -10.79 13.24 -12.82
C LEU A 84 -11.86 12.55 -11.97
N VAL A 85 -12.54 11.53 -12.51
CA VAL A 85 -13.53 10.75 -11.76
C VAL A 85 -12.89 10.03 -10.58
N SER A 86 -11.72 9.42 -10.76
CA SER A 86 -10.99 8.77 -9.67
C SER A 86 -10.54 9.76 -8.59
N VAL A 87 -10.01 10.92 -8.98
CA VAL A 87 -9.63 11.98 -8.03
C VAL A 87 -10.86 12.55 -7.31
N GLY A 88 -11.97 12.77 -8.01
CA GLY A 88 -13.24 13.18 -7.41
C GLY A 88 -13.74 12.15 -6.40
N ALA A 89 -13.70 10.86 -6.76
CA ALA A 89 -14.07 9.76 -5.87
C ALA A 89 -13.16 9.67 -4.64
N THR A 90 -11.88 10.02 -4.73
CA THR A 90 -10.95 10.11 -3.58
C THR A 90 -11.43 11.13 -2.53
N PHE A 91 -12.11 12.20 -2.93
CA PHE A 91 -12.68 13.16 -1.98
C PHE A 91 -14.00 12.71 -1.35
N THR A 92 -14.75 11.85 -2.03
CA THR A 92 -16.10 11.46 -1.60
C THR A 92 -16.18 10.05 -1.03
N THR A 93 -15.12 9.24 -1.14
CA THR A 93 -15.13 7.84 -0.71
C THR A 93 -13.99 7.46 0.22
N GLN A 94 -14.30 6.62 1.22
CA GLN A 94 -13.30 6.01 2.09
C GLN A 94 -13.17 4.50 1.85
N PRO A 95 -11.96 3.93 1.86
CA PRO A 95 -10.66 4.61 1.97
C PRO A 95 -10.23 5.24 0.62
N ALA A 96 -9.71 6.46 0.69
CA ALA A 96 -9.49 7.36 -0.45
C ALA A 96 -8.42 6.86 -1.46
N ASP A 97 -7.46 6.06 -0.99
CA ASP A 97 -6.40 5.45 -1.78
C ASP A 97 -6.92 4.43 -2.80
N ARG A 98 -7.96 3.67 -2.45
CA ARG A 98 -8.57 2.68 -3.36
C ARG A 98 -9.23 3.33 -4.56
N ALA A 99 -9.87 4.48 -4.37
CA ALA A 99 -10.43 5.26 -5.48
C ALA A 99 -9.33 5.74 -6.43
N LEU A 100 -8.20 6.16 -5.87
CA LEU A 100 -7.06 6.66 -6.64
C LEU A 100 -6.32 5.53 -7.39
N LEU A 101 -6.24 4.32 -6.82
CA LEU A 101 -5.67 3.13 -7.47
C LEU A 101 -6.31 2.87 -8.84
N VAL A 102 -7.64 3.03 -8.95
CA VAL A 102 -8.38 2.82 -10.20
C VAL A 102 -8.02 3.87 -11.26
N GLY A 103 -7.60 5.06 -10.85
CA GLY A 103 -7.23 6.17 -11.75
C GLY A 103 -5.81 6.06 -12.32
N LEU A 104 -4.94 5.23 -11.73
CA LEU A 104 -3.53 5.13 -12.10
C LEU A 104 -3.29 4.78 -13.59
N PRO A 105 -3.99 3.82 -14.22
CA PRO A 105 -3.78 3.52 -15.63
C PRO A 105 -4.08 4.71 -16.54
N ALA A 106 -5.13 5.48 -16.21
CA ALA A 106 -5.50 6.68 -16.95
C ALA A 106 -4.47 7.81 -16.78
N MET A 107 -3.98 8.00 -15.54
CA MET A 107 -2.90 8.97 -15.28
C MET A 107 -1.60 8.57 -15.98
N ALA A 108 -1.27 7.28 -16.01
CA ALA A 108 -0.09 6.76 -16.71
C ALA A 108 -0.20 6.98 -18.23
N ALA A 109 -1.39 6.78 -18.82
CA ALA A 109 -1.63 7.09 -20.23
C ALA A 109 -1.44 8.58 -20.53
N LEU A 110 -1.94 9.48 -19.68
CA LEU A 110 -1.70 10.92 -19.82
C LEU A 110 -0.22 11.29 -19.67
N ALA A 111 0.47 10.69 -18.70
CA ALA A 111 1.89 10.90 -18.48
C ALA A 111 2.73 10.44 -19.68
N ALA A 112 2.34 9.35 -20.37
CA ALA A 112 3.03 8.88 -21.56
C ALA A 112 3.01 9.91 -22.70
N PHE A 113 1.92 10.69 -22.84
CA PHE A 113 1.83 11.77 -23.84
C PHE A 113 2.71 12.99 -23.53
N ALA A 114 3.31 13.07 -22.32
CA ALA A 114 4.30 14.10 -22.00
C ALA A 114 5.65 13.78 -22.67
N LEU A 115 5.97 12.51 -22.89
CA LEU A 115 7.29 12.06 -23.33
C LEU A 115 7.72 12.64 -24.69
N PRO A 116 6.88 12.68 -25.74
CA PRO A 116 7.26 13.27 -27.02
C PRO A 116 7.49 14.78 -26.94
N THR A 117 7.06 15.42 -25.84
CA THR A 117 7.17 16.85 -25.67
C THR A 117 8.53 17.28 -25.12
N PHE A 118 9.27 16.38 -24.46
CA PHE A 118 10.54 16.76 -23.84
C PHE A 118 11.66 17.00 -24.86
N ARG A 119 12.53 17.98 -24.54
CA ARG A 119 13.77 18.20 -25.29
C ARG A 119 14.69 16.99 -25.10
N ARG A 120 15.49 16.67 -26.12
CA ARG A 120 16.43 15.54 -26.13
C ARG A 120 17.34 15.48 -24.88
N SER A 121 17.77 16.64 -24.38
CA SER A 121 18.59 16.74 -23.17
C SER A 121 17.86 16.28 -21.89
N MET A 122 16.60 16.69 -21.71
CA MET A 122 15.81 16.31 -20.52
C MET A 122 15.51 14.80 -20.52
N ALA A 123 15.14 14.23 -21.67
CA ALA A 123 14.92 12.79 -21.78
C ALA A 123 16.19 11.98 -21.49
N ALA A 124 17.35 12.44 -21.97
CA ALA A 124 18.63 11.80 -21.68
C ALA A 124 19.00 11.86 -20.18
N LEU A 125 18.71 12.98 -19.51
CA LEU A 125 18.95 13.12 -18.08
C LEU A 125 18.10 12.13 -17.27
N ILE A 126 16.81 11.99 -17.60
CA ILE A 126 15.90 11.02 -16.96
C ILE A 126 16.41 9.60 -17.16
N ASP A 127 16.83 9.24 -18.38
CA ASP A 127 17.36 7.91 -18.68
C ASP A 127 18.60 7.57 -17.85
N TRP A 128 19.58 8.48 -17.79
CA TRP A 128 20.82 8.26 -17.04
C TRP A 128 20.58 8.25 -15.53
N PHE A 129 19.73 9.16 -15.04
CA PHE A 129 19.35 9.18 -13.64
C PHE A 129 18.68 7.87 -13.23
N THR A 130 17.68 7.41 -13.99
CA THR A 130 17.00 6.15 -13.70
C THR A 130 17.92 4.94 -13.80
N LEU A 131 18.80 4.89 -14.80
CA LEU A 131 19.81 3.84 -14.92
C LEU A 131 20.69 3.76 -13.66
N LEU A 132 21.29 4.88 -13.26
CA LEU A 132 22.17 4.94 -12.09
C LEU A 132 21.42 4.62 -10.79
N PHE A 133 20.25 5.24 -10.61
CA PHE A 133 19.42 5.05 -9.42
C PHE A 133 18.97 3.60 -9.25
N PHE A 134 18.42 2.98 -10.28
CA PHE A 134 17.94 1.60 -10.18
C PHE A 134 19.08 0.58 -10.10
N SER A 135 20.22 0.84 -10.75
CA SER A 135 21.40 -0.03 -10.62
C SER A 135 22.00 0.05 -9.22
N ALA A 136 22.14 1.25 -8.65
CA ALA A 136 22.60 1.44 -7.27
C ALA A 136 21.62 0.81 -6.27
N SER A 137 20.31 0.97 -6.49
CA SER A 137 19.28 0.36 -5.64
C SER A 137 19.31 -1.17 -5.71
N ALA A 138 19.44 -1.75 -6.91
CA ALA A 138 19.56 -3.20 -7.07
C ALA A 138 20.82 -3.74 -6.38
N LEU A 139 21.95 -3.04 -6.50
CA LEU A 139 23.18 -3.39 -5.79
C LEU A 139 22.99 -3.33 -4.28
N ALA A 140 22.36 -2.27 -3.76
CA ALA A 140 22.07 -2.14 -2.33
C ALA A 140 21.17 -3.28 -1.83
N ILE A 141 20.13 -3.66 -2.58
CA ILE A 141 19.26 -4.79 -2.24
C ILE A 141 20.06 -6.09 -2.13
N TRP A 142 20.95 -6.36 -3.10
CA TRP A 142 21.84 -7.52 -3.08
C TRP A 142 22.81 -7.52 -1.91
N VAL A 143 23.45 -6.38 -1.61
CA VAL A 143 24.41 -6.26 -0.51
C VAL A 143 23.73 -6.49 0.83
N VAL A 144 22.57 -5.89 1.08
CA VAL A 144 21.81 -6.09 2.32
C VAL A 144 21.32 -7.53 2.42
N TRP A 145 20.81 -8.12 1.33
CA TRP A 145 20.40 -9.53 1.34
C TRP A 145 21.56 -10.46 1.64
N PHE A 146 22.71 -10.28 0.99
CA PHE A 146 23.90 -11.08 1.24
C PHE A 146 24.39 -10.93 2.70
N ALA A 147 24.34 -9.71 3.24
CA ALA A 147 24.68 -9.44 4.63
C ALA A 147 23.73 -10.12 5.61
N MET A 148 22.42 -10.18 5.31
CA MET A 148 21.46 -10.92 6.12
C MET A 148 21.77 -12.43 6.12
N GLN A 149 22.10 -13.01 4.95
CA GLN A 149 22.35 -14.46 4.86
C GLN A 149 23.69 -14.89 5.46
N THR A 150 24.73 -14.06 5.36
CA THR A 150 26.10 -14.44 5.73
C THR A 150 26.65 -13.72 6.96
N GLY A 151 25.99 -12.65 7.42
CA GLY A 151 26.49 -11.76 8.47
C GLY A 151 27.54 -10.75 7.98
N VAL A 152 27.96 -10.78 6.71
CA VAL A 152 29.00 -9.91 6.15
C VAL A 152 28.45 -9.15 4.93
N PRO A 153 28.55 -7.81 4.84
CA PRO A 153 29.20 -6.91 5.79
C PRO A 153 28.40 -6.71 7.09
N ALA A 154 29.12 -6.52 8.21
CA ALA A 154 28.51 -6.47 9.55
C ALA A 154 27.57 -5.26 9.75
N GLN A 155 27.84 -4.13 9.09
CA GLN A 155 27.02 -2.91 9.25
C GLN A 155 25.58 -3.06 8.72
N PRO A 156 25.34 -3.49 7.46
CA PRO A 156 24.00 -3.80 6.99
C PRO A 156 23.27 -4.86 7.84
N ALA A 157 23.98 -5.92 8.25
CA ALA A 157 23.39 -6.96 9.10
C ALA A 157 22.95 -6.41 10.47
N ALA A 158 23.79 -5.59 11.12
CA ALA A 158 23.46 -4.95 12.39
C ALA A 158 22.30 -3.95 12.25
N ASN A 159 22.24 -3.19 11.15
CA ASN A 159 21.14 -2.27 10.88
C ASN A 159 19.81 -3.01 10.69
N VAL A 160 19.82 -4.14 9.99
CA VAL A 160 18.61 -4.98 9.85
C VAL A 160 18.21 -5.56 11.21
N ALA A 161 19.15 -6.09 11.99
CA ALA A 161 18.84 -6.63 13.32
C ALA A 161 18.25 -5.57 14.27
N LYS A 162 18.69 -4.31 14.15
CA LYS A 162 18.13 -3.17 14.89
C LYS A 162 16.73 -2.79 14.40
N LEU A 163 16.48 -2.85 13.09
CA LEU A 163 15.20 -2.46 12.49
C LEU A 163 14.13 -3.55 12.60
N ALA A 164 14.52 -4.82 12.58
CA ALA A 164 13.65 -6.00 12.66
C ALA A 164 14.14 -6.95 13.77
N PRO A 165 13.91 -6.62 15.05
CA PRO A 165 14.43 -7.40 16.17
C PRO A 165 13.84 -8.81 16.21
N GLY A 166 14.68 -9.84 16.19
CA GLY A 166 14.22 -11.24 16.21
C GLY A 166 13.81 -11.80 14.85
N PHE A 167 14.09 -11.09 13.75
CA PHE A 167 13.98 -11.64 12.41
C PHE A 167 15.10 -12.66 12.14
N THR A 168 14.71 -13.83 11.63
CA THR A 168 15.63 -14.86 11.16
C THR A 168 15.59 -14.92 9.63
N PRO A 169 16.73 -14.76 8.94
CA PRO A 169 16.78 -14.83 7.49
C PRO A 169 16.35 -16.20 6.96
N GLU A 170 15.52 -16.20 5.91
CA GLU A 170 15.09 -17.40 5.20
C GLU A 170 15.71 -17.44 3.81
N PHE A 171 16.17 -18.62 3.38
CA PHE A 171 16.79 -18.80 2.06
C PHE A 171 15.88 -19.64 1.15
N SER A 172 15.59 -19.11 -0.05
CA SER A 172 14.82 -19.80 -1.08
C SER A 172 15.59 -19.82 -2.40
N TRP A 173 15.85 -21.02 -2.92
CA TRP A 173 16.56 -21.19 -4.19
C TRP A 173 15.76 -20.63 -5.37
N LEU A 174 14.43 -20.80 -5.35
CA LEU A 174 13.55 -20.25 -6.37
C LEU A 174 13.64 -18.72 -6.41
N ALA A 175 13.56 -18.08 -5.24
CA ALA A 175 13.69 -16.63 -5.13
C ALA A 175 15.06 -16.14 -5.65
N LEU A 176 16.13 -16.85 -5.32
CA LEU A 176 17.48 -16.54 -5.78
C LEU A 176 17.62 -16.63 -7.30
N VAL A 177 17.15 -17.73 -7.92
CA VAL A 177 17.21 -17.93 -9.37
C VAL A 177 16.44 -16.84 -10.11
N VAL A 178 15.24 -16.49 -9.64
CA VAL A 178 14.42 -15.42 -10.24
C VAL A 178 15.11 -14.07 -10.10
N ALA A 179 15.69 -13.76 -8.93
CA ALA A 179 16.43 -12.52 -8.68
C ALA A 179 17.68 -12.39 -9.58
N LEU A 180 18.43 -13.49 -9.76
CA LEU A 180 19.58 -13.55 -10.66
C LEU A 180 19.17 -13.34 -12.12
N ALA A 181 18.11 -14.04 -12.58
CA ALA A 181 17.60 -13.89 -13.94
C ALA A 181 17.18 -12.43 -14.22
N ALA A 182 16.49 -11.79 -13.27
CA ALA A 182 16.12 -10.39 -13.38
C ALA A 182 17.33 -9.45 -13.41
N SER A 183 18.34 -9.71 -12.57
CA SER A 183 19.58 -8.92 -12.54
C SER A 183 20.38 -9.06 -13.85
N ILE A 184 20.44 -10.26 -14.43
CA ILE A 184 21.08 -10.50 -15.73
C ILE A 184 20.31 -9.77 -16.85
N ALA A 185 18.97 -9.83 -16.83
CA ALA A 185 18.15 -9.10 -17.79
C ALA A 185 18.38 -7.58 -17.72
N TRP A 186 18.52 -7.04 -16.51
CA TRP A 186 18.88 -5.63 -16.30
C TRP A 186 20.27 -5.29 -16.85
N CYS A 187 21.29 -6.09 -16.54
CA CYS A 187 22.64 -5.87 -17.06
C CYS A 187 22.67 -5.90 -18.60
N ARG A 188 21.93 -6.83 -19.23
CA ARG A 188 21.77 -6.87 -20.70
C ARG A 188 21.10 -5.61 -21.24
N LEU A 189 20.09 -5.09 -20.54
CA LEU A 189 19.38 -3.87 -20.91
C LEU A 189 20.28 -2.62 -20.78
N VAL A 190 21.05 -2.52 -19.70
CA VAL A 190 22.04 -1.46 -19.47
C VAL A 190 23.11 -1.49 -20.55
N TRP A 191 23.67 -2.67 -20.86
CA TRP A 191 24.66 -2.82 -21.92
C TRP A 191 24.09 -2.43 -23.29
N TRP A 192 22.89 -2.91 -23.62
CA TRP A 192 22.19 -2.52 -24.85
C TRP A 192 22.00 -1.00 -24.94
N ARG A 193 21.68 -0.33 -23.81
CA ARG A 193 21.48 1.12 -23.76
C ARG A 193 22.78 1.90 -23.93
N ALA A 194 23.88 1.41 -23.36
CA ALA A 194 25.21 2.01 -23.48
C ALA A 194 25.81 1.82 -24.89
N ALA A 195 25.57 0.66 -25.51
CA ALA A 195 26.16 0.32 -26.81
C ALA A 195 25.44 0.97 -28.02
N ARG A 196 24.17 1.36 -27.91
CA ARG A 196 23.35 1.75 -29.08
C ARG A 196 22.89 3.21 -29.05
N ASN A 197 23.59 4.05 -29.82
CA ASN A 197 23.40 5.50 -29.91
C ASN A 197 22.21 5.95 -30.78
N ARG A 198 21.02 5.32 -30.67
CA ARG A 198 19.83 5.72 -31.49
C ARG A 198 18.63 6.14 -30.65
N ALA A 199 18.15 7.35 -30.94
CA ALA A 199 17.04 8.07 -30.32
C ALA A 199 15.69 7.56 -30.82
N ALA A 200 15.16 6.52 -30.19
CA ALA A 200 13.79 6.09 -30.42
C ALA A 200 12.97 6.39 -29.16
N ILE A 201 11.81 7.04 -29.32
CA ILE A 201 11.01 7.67 -28.24
C ILE A 201 10.65 6.68 -27.12
N TRP A 202 10.37 5.43 -27.46
CA TRP A 202 10.12 4.31 -26.55
C TRP A 202 11.29 3.97 -25.61
N LYS A 203 12.54 4.27 -25.98
CA LYS A 203 13.71 3.91 -25.16
C LYS A 203 13.71 4.62 -23.82
N SER A 204 13.20 5.84 -23.76
CA SER A 204 13.27 6.66 -22.55
C SER A 204 12.35 6.15 -21.43
N LEU A 205 11.27 5.43 -21.78
CA LEU A 205 10.36 4.87 -20.79
C LEU A 205 10.75 3.46 -20.35
N VAL A 206 11.44 2.71 -21.21
CA VAL A 206 11.86 1.33 -20.92
C VAL A 206 12.80 1.27 -19.72
N LEU A 207 13.78 2.17 -19.60
CA LEU A 207 14.72 2.15 -18.46
C LEU A 207 14.03 2.40 -17.11
N PRO A 208 13.24 3.47 -16.93
CA PRO A 208 12.49 3.68 -15.70
C PRO A 208 11.53 2.53 -15.37
N ALA A 209 10.78 2.04 -16.36
CA ALA A 209 9.80 0.98 -16.15
C ALA A 209 10.45 -0.35 -15.79
N SER A 210 11.49 -0.76 -16.53
CA SER A 210 12.24 -1.99 -16.25
C SER A 210 13.04 -1.88 -14.94
N GLY A 211 13.54 -0.69 -14.59
CA GLY A 211 14.26 -0.48 -13.33
C GLY A 211 13.34 -0.56 -12.12
N ALA A 212 12.14 0.03 -12.22
CA ALA A 212 11.09 -0.12 -11.22
C ALA A 212 10.65 -1.59 -11.08
N ALA A 213 10.45 -2.28 -12.20
CA ALA A 213 10.11 -3.71 -12.22
C ALA A 213 11.22 -4.57 -11.59
N LEU A 214 12.50 -4.30 -11.89
CA LEU A 214 13.64 -4.97 -11.27
C LEU A 214 13.66 -4.74 -9.76
N GLY A 215 13.57 -3.49 -9.32
CA GLY A 215 13.59 -3.16 -7.89
C GLY A 215 12.46 -3.87 -7.15
N TRP A 216 11.24 -3.84 -7.71
CA TRP A 216 10.09 -4.54 -7.13
C TRP A 216 10.29 -6.07 -7.10
N LEU A 217 10.80 -6.67 -8.19
CA LEU A 217 11.06 -8.10 -8.27
C LEU A 217 12.14 -8.53 -7.26
N LEU A 218 13.22 -7.77 -7.11
CA LEU A 218 14.26 -8.06 -6.12
C LEU A 218 13.72 -7.92 -4.69
N LEU A 219 12.90 -6.91 -4.41
CA LEU A 219 12.27 -6.74 -3.10
C LEU A 219 11.30 -7.89 -2.78
N THR A 220 10.48 -8.29 -3.75
CA THR A 220 9.48 -9.37 -3.60
C THR A 220 10.07 -10.78 -3.73
N THR A 221 11.37 -10.91 -3.97
CA THR A 221 12.07 -12.20 -3.93
C THR A 221 13.06 -12.24 -2.76
N LEU A 222 14.09 -11.39 -2.78
CA LEU A 222 15.18 -11.41 -1.81
C LEU A 222 14.75 -10.86 -0.44
N TRP A 223 14.02 -9.75 -0.42
CA TRP A 223 13.61 -9.09 0.82
C TRP A 223 12.22 -9.50 1.30
N LEU A 224 11.53 -10.42 0.59
CA LEU A 224 10.16 -10.77 0.93
C LEU A 224 10.01 -11.26 2.38
N PRO A 225 10.86 -12.15 2.93
CA PRO A 225 10.74 -12.59 4.32
C PRO A 225 10.92 -11.44 5.32
N LEU A 226 11.88 -10.55 5.07
CA LEU A 226 12.12 -9.38 5.91
C LEU A 226 10.92 -8.41 5.86
N LEU A 227 10.41 -8.14 4.66
CA LEU A 227 9.27 -7.26 4.46
C LEU A 227 8.00 -7.85 5.06
N ASP A 228 7.80 -9.16 4.98
CA ASP A 228 6.68 -9.84 5.62
C ASP A 228 6.80 -9.75 7.14
N TYR A 229 7.97 -10.04 7.72
CA TYR A 229 8.19 -9.87 9.15
C TYR A 229 7.92 -8.43 9.63
N ALA A 230 8.38 -7.45 8.87
CA ALA A 230 8.22 -6.04 9.20
C ALA A 230 6.80 -5.50 8.95
N ARG A 231 6.08 -6.03 7.96
CA ARG A 231 4.79 -5.48 7.52
C ARG A 231 3.57 -6.30 7.95
N SER A 232 3.75 -7.57 8.23
CA SER A 232 2.68 -8.49 8.61
C SER A 232 2.31 -8.32 10.08
N TYR A 233 1.06 -8.65 10.37
CA TYR A 233 0.54 -8.80 11.72
C TYR A 233 0.85 -10.19 12.30
N ALA A 234 1.40 -11.11 11.51
CA ALA A 234 1.69 -12.48 11.94
C ALA A 234 2.58 -12.56 13.21
N PRO A 235 3.67 -11.78 13.36
CA PRO A 235 4.47 -11.81 14.59
C PRO A 235 3.69 -11.33 15.82
N GLN A 236 2.85 -10.31 15.66
CA GLN A 236 2.01 -9.78 16.74
C GLN A 236 0.94 -10.79 17.15
N ALA A 237 0.28 -11.42 16.16
CA ALA A 237 -0.73 -12.46 16.37
C ALA A 237 -0.14 -13.69 17.09
N ARG A 238 1.06 -14.14 16.73
CA ARG A 238 1.75 -15.25 17.41
C ARG A 238 2.03 -14.93 18.89
N LYS A 239 2.53 -13.73 19.18
CA LYS A 239 2.76 -13.28 20.57
C LYS A 239 1.46 -13.22 21.38
N LEU A 240 0.36 -12.79 20.76
CA LEU A 240 -0.97 -12.80 21.39
C LEU A 240 -1.42 -14.21 21.75
N VAL A 241 -1.30 -15.17 20.84
CA VAL A 241 -1.64 -16.58 21.11
C VAL A 241 -0.78 -17.13 22.26
N THR A 242 0.51 -16.81 22.29
CA THR A 242 1.39 -17.23 23.39
C THR A 242 0.95 -16.63 24.73
N ALA A 243 0.53 -15.37 24.76
CA ALA A 243 0.04 -14.71 25.97
C ALA A 243 -1.34 -15.24 26.42
N LEU A 244 -2.20 -15.63 25.48
CA LEU A 244 -3.53 -16.20 25.75
C LEU A 244 -3.49 -17.60 26.38
N GLY A 245 -2.39 -18.34 26.18
CA GLY A 245 -2.23 -19.71 26.68
C GLY A 245 -2.99 -20.77 25.87
N PRO A 246 -2.89 -22.06 26.27
CA PRO A 246 -3.63 -23.14 25.64
C PRO A 246 -5.14 -23.01 25.95
N GLU A 247 -5.98 -23.04 24.93
CA GLU A 247 -7.45 -22.96 25.01
C GLU A 247 -8.00 -21.66 25.65
N PRO A 248 -7.86 -20.50 24.99
CA PRO A 248 -8.33 -19.23 25.54
C PRO A 248 -9.84 -19.10 25.67
N GLY A 249 -10.64 -20.02 25.12
CA GLY A 249 -12.10 -19.93 25.16
C GLY A 249 -12.62 -18.68 24.43
N CYS A 250 -13.53 -17.94 25.06
CA CYS A 250 -14.11 -16.74 24.45
C CYS A 250 -13.19 -15.52 24.56
N ILE A 251 -13.08 -14.76 23.46
CA ILE A 251 -12.32 -13.51 23.40
C ILE A 251 -13.22 -12.39 22.88
N GLN A 252 -13.36 -11.33 23.68
CA GLN A 252 -13.99 -10.10 23.26
C GLN A 252 -13.01 -9.19 22.55
N MET A 253 -13.49 -8.44 21.55
CA MET A 253 -12.73 -7.39 20.89
C MET A 253 -13.43 -6.05 21.02
N TYR A 254 -12.64 -5.00 21.23
CA TYR A 254 -13.08 -3.62 21.19
C TYR A 254 -12.07 -2.75 20.44
N GLY A 255 -12.54 -1.81 19.63
CA GLY A 255 -11.68 -0.81 18.98
C GLY A 255 -10.65 -1.32 17.96
N LEU A 256 -10.59 -2.63 17.69
CA LEU A 256 -9.64 -3.19 16.72
C LEU A 256 -9.97 -2.73 15.30
N SER A 257 -8.93 -2.38 14.55
CA SER A 257 -9.06 -2.03 13.14
C SER A 257 -9.40 -3.27 12.29
N ARG A 258 -10.02 -3.08 11.12
CA ARG A 258 -10.36 -4.19 10.21
C ARG A 258 -9.14 -5.07 9.85
N PRO A 259 -7.94 -4.51 9.57
CA PRO A 259 -6.74 -5.31 9.34
C PRO A 259 -6.33 -6.15 10.56
N GLN A 260 -6.41 -5.59 11.77
CA GLN A 260 -6.10 -6.32 13.01
C GLN A 260 -7.07 -7.49 13.22
N VAL A 261 -8.37 -7.26 13.09
CA VAL A 261 -9.39 -8.33 13.21
C VAL A 261 -9.14 -9.45 12.21
N ALA A 262 -8.92 -9.10 10.93
CA ALA A 262 -8.64 -10.08 9.88
C ALA A 262 -7.33 -10.84 10.16
N ALA A 263 -6.30 -10.16 10.62
CA ALA A 263 -5.02 -10.77 10.96
C ALA A 263 -5.14 -11.74 12.14
N LEU A 264 -5.86 -11.40 13.20
CA LEU A 264 -6.07 -12.28 14.34
C LEU A 264 -6.91 -13.51 13.97
N GLN A 265 -7.93 -13.34 13.13
CA GLN A 265 -8.70 -14.47 12.62
C GLN A 265 -7.86 -15.39 11.72
N TYR A 266 -7.02 -14.82 10.84
CA TYR A 266 -6.24 -15.61 9.88
C TYR A 266 -4.96 -16.22 10.48
N HIS A 267 -4.14 -15.43 11.16
CA HIS A 267 -2.85 -15.87 11.69
C HIS A 267 -2.93 -16.55 13.05
N ALA A 268 -3.90 -16.15 13.88
CA ALA A 268 -4.08 -16.70 15.23
C ALA A 268 -5.29 -17.64 15.34
N GLN A 269 -6.09 -17.77 14.27
CA GLN A 269 -7.30 -18.63 14.25
C GLN A 269 -8.27 -18.31 15.40
N LEU A 270 -8.29 -17.06 15.85
CA LEU A 270 -9.11 -16.61 16.98
C LEU A 270 -10.50 -16.24 16.50
N ARG A 271 -11.52 -16.70 17.23
CA ARG A 271 -12.89 -16.24 17.07
C ARG A 271 -13.13 -15.05 18.00
N LEU A 272 -13.08 -13.85 17.43
CA LEU A 272 -13.31 -12.60 18.15
C LEU A 272 -14.80 -12.26 18.18
N LEU A 273 -15.34 -11.97 19.37
CA LEU A 273 -16.70 -11.48 19.54
C LEU A 273 -16.69 -9.97 19.82
N PRO A 274 -17.59 -9.17 19.23
CA PRO A 274 -17.68 -7.76 19.55
C PRO A 274 -18.03 -7.58 21.03
N ALA A 275 -17.33 -6.69 21.72
CA ALA A 275 -17.56 -6.41 23.14
C ALA A 275 -19.01 -6.01 23.42
N ARG A 276 -19.62 -6.70 24.38
CA ARG A 276 -20.96 -6.43 24.93
C ARG A 276 -20.93 -6.81 26.40
N GLN A 277 -21.51 -5.98 27.27
CA GLN A 277 -21.55 -6.24 28.72
C GLN A 277 -22.13 -7.62 29.08
N ALA A 278 -23.17 -8.06 28.38
CA ALA A 278 -23.85 -9.33 28.64
C ALA A 278 -23.04 -10.59 28.30
N GLN A 279 -21.87 -10.45 27.66
CA GLN A 279 -21.01 -11.59 27.35
C GLN A 279 -19.95 -11.76 28.44
N GLU A 280 -19.83 -12.97 28.99
CA GLU A 280 -18.87 -13.35 30.02
C GLU A 280 -17.65 -14.04 29.42
N CYS A 281 -16.87 -13.29 28.63
CA CYS A 281 -15.63 -13.83 28.07
C CYS A 281 -14.46 -13.57 29.03
N PRO A 282 -13.57 -14.55 29.24
CA PRO A 282 -12.41 -14.40 30.12
C PRO A 282 -11.37 -13.41 29.59
N TRP A 283 -11.37 -13.15 28.28
CA TRP A 283 -10.39 -12.30 27.61
C TRP A 283 -11.02 -11.14 26.87
N LEU A 284 -10.33 -10.01 26.87
CA LEU A 284 -10.62 -8.83 26.07
C LEU A 284 -9.35 -8.37 25.36
N VAL A 285 -9.49 -8.11 24.06
CA VAL A 285 -8.43 -7.63 23.19
C VAL A 285 -8.84 -6.27 22.64
N THR A 286 -8.00 -5.26 22.82
CA THR A 286 -8.29 -3.89 22.35
C THR A 286 -7.06 -3.25 21.73
N ASP A 287 -7.29 -2.32 20.81
CA ASP A 287 -6.24 -1.41 20.36
C ASP A 287 -5.91 -0.40 21.47
N SER A 288 -4.65 -0.02 21.61
CA SER A 288 -4.20 0.95 22.59
C SER A 288 -4.78 2.34 22.41
N GLU A 289 -5.07 2.78 21.17
CA GLU A 289 -5.67 4.09 20.91
C GLU A 289 -7.17 4.11 21.25
N ALA A 290 -7.82 2.94 21.31
CA ALA A 290 -9.23 2.83 21.63
C ALA A 290 -9.51 2.67 23.13
N TRP A 291 -8.50 2.42 23.96
CA TRP A 291 -8.66 2.21 25.41
C TRP A 291 -8.51 3.53 26.18
N PRO A 292 -9.34 3.82 27.22
CA PRO A 292 -10.37 2.98 27.80
C PRO A 292 -11.64 2.86 26.95
N ALA A 293 -12.23 1.68 26.95
CA ALA A 293 -13.52 1.46 26.31
C ALA A 293 -14.65 2.18 27.06
N PRO A 294 -15.70 2.64 26.36
CA PRO A 294 -16.93 3.14 26.98
C PRO A 294 -17.55 2.12 27.94
N ALA A 295 -17.97 2.60 29.12
CA ALA A 295 -18.43 1.75 30.21
C ALA A 295 -19.67 0.91 29.84
N ASP A 296 -20.50 1.38 28.91
CA ASP A 296 -21.68 0.69 28.36
C ASP A 296 -21.33 -0.57 27.54
N LEU A 297 -20.11 -0.65 27.02
CA LEU A 297 -19.62 -1.81 26.26
C LEU A 297 -18.78 -2.72 27.13
N VAL A 298 -17.87 -2.13 27.91
CA VAL A 298 -16.89 -2.81 28.75
C VAL A 298 -16.68 -1.99 30.01
N ASN A 299 -16.96 -2.55 31.20
CA ASN A 299 -16.59 -1.91 32.46
C ASN A 299 -15.08 -2.12 32.71
N PRO A 300 -14.22 -1.08 32.64
CA PRO A 300 -12.77 -1.24 32.79
C PRO A 300 -12.33 -1.81 34.14
N GLU A 301 -13.13 -1.66 35.19
CA GLU A 301 -12.83 -2.18 36.54
C GLU A 301 -12.84 -3.71 36.61
N HIS A 302 -13.55 -4.38 35.69
CA HIS A 302 -13.63 -5.84 35.62
C HIS A 302 -12.46 -6.47 34.84
N TRP A 303 -11.45 -5.68 34.45
CA TRP A 303 -10.38 -6.13 33.56
C TRP A 303 -9.00 -5.76 34.10
N THR A 304 -8.13 -6.76 34.22
CA THR A 304 -6.72 -6.57 34.52
C THR A 304 -5.90 -6.73 33.26
N GLN A 305 -5.01 -5.77 33.00
CA GLN A 305 -4.12 -5.85 31.85
C GLN A 305 -3.09 -6.93 32.08
N GLU A 306 -3.04 -7.92 31.19
CA GLU A 306 -2.09 -9.03 31.27
C GLU A 306 -0.87 -8.78 30.37
N ALA A 307 -1.07 -8.22 29.18
CA ALA A 307 0.02 -7.93 28.26
C ALA A 307 -0.27 -6.72 27.37
N ALA A 308 0.80 -6.05 26.94
CA ALA A 308 0.79 -5.09 25.83
C ALA A 308 1.66 -5.64 24.70
N ILE A 309 1.04 -6.00 23.59
CA ILE A 309 1.70 -6.73 22.50
C ILE A 309 1.89 -5.76 21.33
N GLY A 310 3.11 -5.23 21.25
CA GLY A 310 3.52 -4.35 20.16
C GLY A 310 3.90 -5.13 18.90
N ARG A 311 3.77 -4.45 17.75
CA ARG A 311 4.29 -4.95 16.49
C ARG A 311 5.81 -4.74 16.44
N PRO A 312 6.62 -5.66 15.87
CA PRO A 312 8.09 -5.58 15.96
C PRO A 312 8.71 -4.28 15.42
N THR A 313 8.05 -3.65 14.45
CA THR A 313 8.55 -2.52 13.66
C THR A 313 7.71 -1.25 13.82
N ASP A 314 6.58 -1.31 14.51
CA ASP A 314 5.73 -0.15 14.81
C ASP A 314 5.75 0.12 16.31
N LYS A 315 6.16 1.33 16.69
CA LYS A 315 6.30 1.74 18.09
C LYS A 315 5.01 2.31 18.68
N ASN A 316 3.98 2.54 17.87
CA ASN A 316 2.75 3.18 18.31
C ASN A 316 1.54 2.22 18.27
N GLU A 317 1.65 1.10 17.54
CA GLU A 317 0.57 0.13 17.41
C GLU A 317 0.72 -1.02 18.43
N PHE A 318 -0.11 -0.99 19.48
CA PHE A 318 -0.17 -2.04 20.50
C PHE A 318 -1.55 -2.66 20.60
N ILE A 319 -1.57 -3.99 20.68
CA ILE A 319 -2.75 -4.74 21.07
C ILE A 319 -2.64 -4.99 22.57
N LEU A 320 -3.60 -4.49 23.34
CA LEU A 320 -3.70 -4.74 24.77
C LEU A 320 -4.53 -6.00 25.00
N LEU A 321 -4.00 -6.89 25.83
CA LEU A 321 -4.67 -8.09 26.30
C LEU A 321 -5.07 -7.91 27.76
N PHE A 322 -6.35 -8.10 28.03
CA PHE A 322 -6.93 -8.02 29.36
C PHE A 322 -7.57 -9.35 29.74
N ARG A 323 -7.45 -9.70 31.02
CA ARG A 323 -8.15 -10.82 31.64
C ARG A 323 -9.25 -10.31 32.55
N ARG A 324 -10.39 -10.98 32.52
CA ARG A 324 -11.50 -10.63 33.39
C ARG A 324 -11.14 -10.93 34.84
N THR A 325 -11.31 -9.97 35.74
CA THR A 325 -11.25 -10.21 37.17
C THR A 325 -12.51 -10.97 37.57
N ALA A 326 -12.36 -12.06 38.34
CA ALA A 326 -13.51 -12.62 39.04
C ALA A 326 -14.08 -11.49 39.92
N ALA A 327 -15.39 -11.28 39.86
CA ALA A 327 -16.03 -10.28 40.71
C ALA A 327 -15.63 -10.52 42.17
N PRO A 328 -15.25 -9.48 42.94
CA PRO A 328 -15.19 -9.65 44.39
C PRO A 328 -16.60 -10.05 44.86
N ASP A 329 -16.66 -11.14 45.62
CA ASP A 329 -17.89 -11.69 46.20
C ASP A 329 -18.73 -10.65 46.96
#